data_AF-A0A7C6RI72-F1
#
_entry.id   AF-A0A7C6RI72-F1
#
_cell.length_a   1.000
_cell.length_b   1.000
_cell.length_c   1.000
_cell.angle_alpha   90.00
_cell.angle_beta   90.00
_cell.angle_gamma   90.00
#
_symmetry.space_group_name_H-M   'P 1'
#
loop_
_entity.id
_entity.type
_entity.pdbx_description
1 polymer ?
#
loop_
_entity_poly.entity_id
_entity_poly.type
_entity_poly.pdbx_seq_one_letter_code
_entity_poly.pdbx_strand_id
1 'polypeptide(L)'
;MLKLAPYAVTEANSRGRRHDEPAPVARGQFQRDRDRIVHSTAFRRLEYKTQVFVNHEGDLFRTRLTHSIEVAQITRGIARELGLNEDLAESIAFAHDLGHTPFGHAGQDALNACMKDFGGFEHNLQSLRT
;
A
#
# COMPACT_ATOMS: atom_id res chain seq x y z
N MET A 1 5.91 -1.23 25.13
CA MET A 1 4.96 -1.45 24.03
C MET A 1 3.66 -0.77 24.40
N LEU A 2 3.12 0.09 23.52
CA LEU A 2 1.78 0.66 23.73
C LEU A 2 0.76 -0.48 23.73
N LYS A 3 -0.10 -0.49 24.75
CA LYS A 3 -1.21 -1.45 24.84
C LYS A 3 -2.21 -1.10 23.73
N LEU A 4 -2.42 -2.03 22.80
CA LEU A 4 -3.41 -1.87 21.74
C LEU A 4 -4.83 -1.86 22.32
N ALA A 5 -5.73 -1.13 21.66
CA ALA A 5 -7.14 -1.10 22.02
C ALA A 5 -7.79 -2.49 21.85
N PRO A 6 -8.85 -2.82 22.62
CA PRO A 6 -9.52 -4.13 22.51
C PRO A 6 -10.07 -4.46 21.13
N TYR A 7 -10.36 -3.44 20.32
CA TYR A 7 -10.85 -3.56 18.95
C TYR A 7 -9.74 -3.62 17.90
N ALA A 8 -8.47 -3.50 18.28
CA ALA A 8 -7.36 -3.50 17.35
C ALA A 8 -7.07 -4.91 16.80
N VAL A 9 -6.59 -4.95 15.56
CA VAL A 9 -6.03 -6.18 14.98
C VAL A 9 -4.66 -6.45 15.61
N THR A 10 -4.43 -7.70 15.97
CA THR A 10 -3.19 -8.23 16.55
C THR A 10 -2.78 -9.49 15.81
N GLU A 11 -1.57 -9.99 16.06
CA GLU A 11 -1.18 -11.29 15.49
C GLU A 11 -2.06 -12.43 15.99
N ALA A 12 -2.60 -12.32 17.21
CA ALA A 12 -3.45 -13.33 17.83
C ALA A 12 -4.85 -13.42 17.21
N ASN A 13 -5.36 -12.34 16.60
CA ASN A 13 -6.67 -12.33 15.93
C ASN A 13 -6.59 -12.21 14.40
N SER A 14 -5.38 -12.32 13.84
CA SER A 14 -5.16 -12.40 12.40
C SER A 14 -5.63 -13.76 11.86
N ARG A 15 -6.12 -13.78 10.61
CA ARG A 15 -6.45 -15.02 9.89
C ARG A 15 -5.21 -15.77 9.40
N GLY A 16 -4.02 -15.21 9.58
CA GLY A 16 -2.77 -15.79 9.09
C GLY A 16 -2.59 -15.63 7.59
N ARG A 17 -1.69 -16.43 7.02
CA ARG A 17 -1.28 -16.38 5.62
C ARG A 17 -1.94 -17.49 4.83
N ARG A 18 -2.17 -17.26 3.53
CA ARG A 18 -2.74 -18.28 2.63
C ARG A 18 -1.82 -19.49 2.45
N HIS A 19 -0.52 -19.25 2.46
CA HIS A 19 0.52 -20.27 2.35
C HIS A 19 1.29 -20.31 3.66
N ASP A 20 1.44 -21.51 4.22
CA ASP A 20 2.17 -21.72 5.46
C ASP A 20 3.63 -21.33 5.29
N GLU A 21 4.14 -20.59 6.27
CA GLU A 21 5.55 -20.22 6.33
C GLU A 21 6.00 -20.13 7.80
N PRO A 22 7.28 -20.40 8.09
CA PRO A 22 7.80 -20.27 9.44
C PRO A 22 7.57 -18.86 10.00
N ALA A 23 7.28 -18.78 11.30
CA ALA A 23 7.14 -17.51 11.98
C ALA A 23 8.44 -16.68 11.87
N PRO A 24 8.34 -15.35 11.68
CA PRO A 24 9.51 -14.48 11.70
C PRO A 24 10.19 -14.49 13.07
N VAL A 25 11.53 -14.44 13.10
CA VAL A 25 12.30 -14.52 14.35
C VAL A 25 12.52 -13.15 15.01
N ALA A 26 12.85 -12.13 14.21
CA ALA A 26 13.30 -10.82 14.70
C ALA A 26 12.26 -9.68 14.54
N ARG A 27 11.06 -10.00 14.04
CA ARG A 27 10.01 -9.01 13.72
C ARG A 27 8.63 -9.65 13.78
N GLY A 28 7.59 -8.83 13.88
CA GLY A 28 6.19 -9.28 13.80
C GLY A 28 5.75 -9.67 12.38
N GLN A 29 4.57 -10.27 12.29
CA GLN A 29 3.95 -10.68 11.03
C GLN A 29 3.64 -9.48 10.13
N PHE A 30 3.09 -8.39 10.69
CA PHE A 30 2.79 -7.18 9.92
C PHE A 30 4.07 -6.43 9.51
N GLN A 31 5.11 -6.45 10.35
CA GLN A 31 6.43 -5.91 9.96
C GLN A 31 7.04 -6.70 8.80
N ARG A 32 6.88 -8.03 8.79
CA ARG A 32 7.28 -8.87 7.65
C ARG A 32 6.52 -8.49 6.37
N ASP A 33 5.23 -8.17 6.48
CA ASP A 33 4.43 -7.73 5.33
C ASP A 33 4.93 -6.40 4.79
N ARG A 34 5.10 -5.40 5.65
CA ARG A 34 5.71 -4.11 5.30
C ARG A 34 7.02 -4.29 4.55
N ASP A 35 7.93 -5.08 5.10
CA ASP A 35 9.26 -5.26 4.51
C ASP A 35 9.17 -5.90 3.13
N ARG A 36 8.29 -6.88 2.93
CA ARG A 36 8.03 -7.49 1.60
C ARG A 36 7.46 -6.49 0.62
N ILE A 37 6.50 -5.66 1.04
CA ILE A 37 5.90 -4.61 0.22
C ILE A 37 6.97 -3.63 -0.25
N VAL A 38 7.78 -3.11 0.67
CA VAL A 38 8.84 -2.12 0.38
C VAL A 38 9.87 -2.68 -0.62
N HIS A 39 10.19 -3.98 -0.54
CA HIS A 39 11.15 -4.62 -1.46
C HIS A 39 10.53 -5.09 -2.79
N SER A 40 9.21 -4.98 -2.96
CA SER A 40 8.54 -5.39 -4.20
C SER A 40 8.94 -4.50 -5.38
N THR A 41 8.89 -5.07 -6.59
CA THR A 41 9.10 -4.29 -7.83
C THR A 41 8.00 -3.25 -8.01
N ALA A 42 6.77 -3.55 -7.60
CA ALA A 42 5.65 -2.63 -7.71
C ALA A 42 5.83 -1.37 -6.86
N PHE A 43 6.30 -1.52 -5.62
CA PHE A 43 6.58 -0.39 -4.73
C PHE A 43 7.71 0.48 -5.28
N ARG A 44 8.80 -0.14 -5.76
CA ARG A 44 9.90 0.58 -6.43
C ARG A 44 9.43 1.37 -7.65
N ARG A 45 8.48 0.84 -8.43
CA ARG A 45 7.92 1.54 -9.59
C ARG A 45 7.10 2.78 -9.22
N LEU A 46 6.65 2.93 -7.97
CA LEU A 46 5.92 4.13 -7.54
C LEU A 46 6.78 5.41 -7.62
N GLU A 47 8.11 5.27 -7.55
CA GLU A 47 9.06 6.38 -7.76
C GLU A 47 8.88 7.02 -9.15
N TYR A 48 8.54 6.21 -10.16
CA TYR A 48 8.43 6.65 -11.55
C TYR A 48 6.97 6.89 -12.00
N LYS A 49 6.02 6.88 -11.06
CA LYS A 49 4.61 7.20 -11.33
C LYS A 49 4.26 8.53 -10.68
N THR A 50 3.75 9.47 -11.47
CA THR A 50 3.35 10.78 -10.95
C THR A 50 2.01 10.70 -10.21
N GLN A 51 1.85 11.58 -9.23
CA GLN A 51 0.58 11.86 -8.56
C GLN A 51 0.10 13.23 -9.07
N VAL A 52 -0.95 13.22 -9.89
CA VAL A 52 -1.70 14.41 -10.40
C VAL A 52 -1.07 15.23 -11.54
N PHE A 53 0.26 15.38 -11.69
CA PHE A 53 0.84 16.21 -12.77
C PHE A 53 1.91 15.51 -13.62
N VAL A 54 2.07 15.97 -14.86
CA VAL A 54 3.18 15.58 -15.76
C VAL A 54 4.43 16.37 -15.32
N ASN A 55 5.56 15.67 -15.16
CA ASN A 55 6.83 16.18 -14.58
C ASN A 55 7.50 17.40 -15.25
N HIS A 56 6.84 18.14 -16.16
CA HIS A 56 7.49 19.12 -17.03
C HIS A 56 7.15 20.61 -16.74
N GLU A 57 6.43 20.96 -15.67
CA GLU A 57 5.97 22.37 -15.46
C GLU A 57 6.25 22.99 -14.07
N GLY A 58 7.19 22.48 -13.26
CA GLY A 58 7.52 23.09 -11.96
C GLY A 58 8.35 22.20 -11.03
N ASP A 59 9.01 22.80 -10.04
CA ASP A 59 9.78 22.08 -9.02
C ASP A 59 8.85 21.41 -7.98
N LEU A 60 9.20 20.19 -7.55
CA LEU A 60 8.56 19.40 -6.46
C LEU A 60 7.23 18.68 -6.78
N PHE A 61 7.09 18.07 -7.96
CA PHE A 61 5.95 17.17 -8.18
C PHE A 61 6.05 15.90 -7.34
N ARG A 62 4.94 15.55 -6.67
CA ARG A 62 4.82 14.31 -5.91
C ARG A 62 4.79 13.11 -6.85
N THR A 63 5.63 12.13 -6.55
CA THR A 63 5.48 10.77 -7.08
C THR A 63 4.50 9.99 -6.21
N ARG A 64 3.99 8.87 -6.73
CA ARG A 64 3.21 7.94 -5.91
C ARG A 64 4.00 7.39 -4.74
N LEU A 65 5.32 7.26 -4.88
CA LEU A 65 6.17 6.86 -3.76
C LEU A 65 6.13 7.89 -2.63
N THR A 66 6.33 9.18 -2.96
CA THR A 66 6.26 10.25 -1.95
C THR A 66 4.87 10.36 -1.33
N HIS A 67 3.82 10.19 -2.14
CA HIS A 67 2.45 10.12 -1.65
C HIS A 67 2.24 8.97 -0.66
N SER A 68 2.66 7.74 -1.00
CA SER A 68 2.54 6.59 -0.10
C SER A 68 3.31 6.77 1.21
N ILE A 69 4.45 7.47 1.19
CA ILE A 69 5.20 7.81 2.40
C ILE A 69 4.41 8.81 3.28
N GLU A 70 3.85 9.87 2.69
CA GLU A 70 3.01 10.84 3.41
C GLU A 70 1.76 10.16 4.01
N VAL A 71 1.07 9.31 3.23
CA VAL A 71 -0.09 8.54 3.68
C VAL A 71 0.29 7.60 4.82
N ALA A 72 1.43 6.91 4.74
CA ALA A 72 1.91 6.04 5.81
C ALA A 72 2.17 6.81 7.11
N GLN A 73 2.80 7.98 7.03
CA GLN A 73 3.04 8.83 8.20
C GLN A 73 1.73 9.26 8.88
N ILE A 74 0.76 9.77 8.11
CA ILE A 74 -0.54 10.19 8.63
C ILE A 74 -1.31 9.00 9.22
N THR A 75 -1.33 7.88 8.50
CA THR A 75 -2.04 6.65 8.90
C THR A 75 -1.49 6.11 10.21
N ARG A 76 -0.17 6.12 10.40
CA ARG A 76 0.46 5.73 11.66
C ARG A 76 0.13 6.67 12.81
N GLY A 77 0.10 7.98 12.56
CA GLY A 77 -0.33 8.97 13.55
C GLY A 77 -1.75 8.66 14.04
N ILE A 78 -2.69 8.47 13.11
CA ILE A 78 -4.08 8.11 13.42
C ILE A 78 -4.15 6.76 14.14
N ALA A 79 -3.41 5.75 13.68
CA ALA A 79 -3.40 4.44 14.32
C ALA A 79 -2.94 4.52 15.77
N ARG A 80 -1.90 5.31 16.06
CA ARG A 80 -1.39 5.51 17.42
C ARG A 80 -2.42 6.16 18.34
N GLU A 81 -3.04 7.25 17.89
CA GLU A 81 -4.06 7.98 18.67
C GLU A 81 -5.27 7.09 18.98
N LEU A 82 -5.61 6.17 18.09
CA LEU A 82 -6.71 5.21 18.27
C LEU A 82 -6.28 3.89 18.93
N GLY A 83 -5.01 3.74 19.32
CA GLY A 83 -4.51 2.47 19.88
C GLY A 83 -4.60 1.27 18.92
N LEU A 84 -4.54 1.52 17.61
CA LEU A 84 -4.51 0.50 16.55
C LEU A 84 -3.08 0.02 16.26
N ASN A 85 -2.96 -1.05 15.49
CA ASN A 85 -1.67 -1.62 15.12
C ASN A 85 -0.96 -0.77 14.05
N GLU A 86 0.07 -0.02 14.45
CA GLU A 86 0.82 0.87 13.55
C GLU A 86 1.49 0.11 12.38
N ASP A 87 2.05 -1.08 12.61
CA ASP A 87 2.76 -1.85 11.58
C ASP A 87 1.80 -2.35 10.49
N LEU A 88 0.60 -2.80 10.88
CA LEU A 88 -0.46 -3.17 9.93
C LEU A 88 -0.94 -1.95 9.14
N ALA A 89 -1.17 -0.83 9.81
CA ALA A 89 -1.66 0.39 9.19
C ALA A 89 -0.63 0.94 8.17
N GLU A 90 0.65 0.92 8.51
CA GLU A 90 1.76 1.30 7.61
C GLU A 90 1.86 0.37 6.40
N SER A 91 1.72 -0.95 6.62
CA SER A 91 1.75 -1.95 5.54
C SER A 91 0.63 -1.71 4.52
N ILE A 92 -0.59 -1.44 4.99
CA ILE A 92 -1.73 -1.13 4.12
C ILE A 92 -1.48 0.18 3.36
N ALA A 93 -0.98 1.21 4.05
CA ALA A 93 -0.67 2.49 3.42
C ALA A 93 0.39 2.35 2.31
N PHE A 94 1.42 1.53 2.49
CA PHE A 94 2.40 1.28 1.42
C PHE A 94 1.84 0.43 0.27
N ALA A 95 0.89 -0.46 0.54
CA ALA A 95 0.36 -1.39 -0.46
C ALA A 95 -0.81 -0.84 -1.29
N HIS A 96 -1.58 0.13 -0.78
CA HIS A 96 -2.86 0.52 -1.39
C HIS A 96 -2.72 0.92 -2.87
N ASP A 97 -1.62 1.60 -3.19
CA ASP A 97 -1.40 2.25 -4.48
C ASP A 97 -0.52 1.44 -5.46
N LEU A 98 -0.15 0.20 -5.13
CA LEU A 98 0.76 -0.62 -5.94
C LEU A 98 0.25 -0.89 -7.36
N GLY A 99 -1.05 -1.15 -7.48
CA GLY A 99 -1.74 -1.52 -8.70
C GLY A 99 -2.03 -0.35 -9.64
N HIS A 100 -1.71 0.88 -9.25
CA HIS A 100 -2.06 2.03 -10.06
C HIS A 100 -1.37 2.02 -11.42
N THR A 101 -2.12 2.35 -12.47
CA THR A 101 -1.59 2.53 -13.83
C THR A 101 -0.62 3.72 -13.91
N PRO A 102 0.24 3.78 -14.93
CA PRO A 102 0.83 5.04 -15.39
C PRO A 102 -0.26 6.11 -15.60
N PHE A 103 0.11 7.39 -15.51
CA PHE A 103 -0.78 8.54 -15.76
C PHE A 103 -2.01 8.66 -14.84
N GLY A 104 -1.97 8.06 -13.64
CA GLY A 104 -3.05 8.21 -12.66
C GLY A 104 -4.41 7.75 -13.21
N HIS A 105 -5.47 8.44 -12.84
CA HIS A 105 -6.85 8.05 -13.18
C HIS A 105 -7.07 7.93 -14.68
N ALA A 106 -6.47 8.81 -15.48
CA ALA A 106 -6.58 8.74 -16.94
C ALA A 106 -6.09 7.40 -17.50
N GLY A 107 -4.98 6.87 -16.96
CA GLY A 107 -4.48 5.56 -17.35
C GLY A 107 -5.41 4.42 -16.91
N GLN A 108 -6.05 4.55 -15.74
CA GLN A 108 -7.00 3.57 -15.25
C GLN A 108 -8.27 3.56 -16.10
N ASP A 109 -8.84 4.73 -16.40
CA ASP A 109 -10.04 4.86 -17.20
C ASP A 109 -9.82 4.32 -18.62
N ALA A 110 -8.69 4.67 -19.23
CA ALA A 110 -8.31 4.16 -20.54
C ALA A 110 -8.12 2.63 -20.52
N LEU A 111 -7.41 2.09 -19.53
CA LEU A 111 -7.19 0.65 -19.42
C LEU A 111 -8.49 -0.10 -19.13
N ASN A 112 -9.35 0.44 -18.27
CA ASN A 112 -10.65 -0.15 -17.96
C ASN A 112 -11.56 -0.18 -19.20
N ALA A 113 -11.56 0.88 -20.01
CA ALA A 113 -12.29 0.91 -21.27
C ALA A 113 -11.79 -0.18 -22.25
N CYS A 114 -10.47 -0.33 -22.39
CA CYS A 114 -9.87 -1.39 -23.23
C CYS A 114 -10.17 -2.80 -22.71
N MET A 115 -10.31 -2.97 -21.39
CA MET A 115 -10.52 -4.27 -20.74
C MET A 115 -12.00 -4.60 -20.51
N LYS A 116 -12.94 -3.80 -21.02
CA LYS A 116 -14.38 -3.96 -20.74
C LYS A 116 -14.90 -5.35 -21.07
N ASP A 117 -14.50 -5.92 -22.20
CA ASP A 117 -14.92 -7.26 -22.63
C ASP A 117 -14.15 -8.39 -21.95
N PHE A 118 -13.19 -8.05 -21.08
CA PHE A 118 -12.28 -8.96 -20.36
C PHE A 118 -12.39 -8.85 -18.83
N GLY A 119 -13.45 -8.21 -18.32
CA GLY A 119 -13.69 -8.07 -16.87
C GLY A 119 -13.25 -6.74 -16.27
N GLY A 120 -12.80 -5.79 -17.09
CA GLY A 120 -12.43 -4.43 -16.68
C GLY A 120 -11.06 -4.33 -15.99
N PHE A 121 -10.78 -3.13 -15.47
CA PHE A 121 -9.57 -2.83 -14.71
C PHE A 121 -9.88 -1.86 -13.56
N GLU A 122 -9.35 -2.16 -12.38
CA GLU A 122 -9.46 -1.32 -11.18
C GLU A 122 -8.17 -1.45 -10.35
N HIS A 123 -7.63 -0.32 -9.87
CA HIS A 123 -6.28 -0.32 -9.29
C HIS A 123 -6.19 -1.08 -7.96
N ASN A 124 -7.23 -1.10 -7.12
CA ASN A 124 -7.19 -1.79 -5.83
C ASN A 124 -7.17 -3.29 -6.03
N LEU A 125 -7.96 -3.81 -6.97
CA LEU A 125 -7.90 -5.20 -7.40
C LEU A 125 -6.54 -5.54 -8.01
N GLN A 126 -5.97 -4.62 -8.79
CA GLN A 126 -4.64 -4.80 -9.34
C GLN A 126 -3.54 -4.80 -8.26
N SER A 127 -3.69 -4.02 -7.17
CA SER A 127 -2.77 -4.03 -6.02
C SER A 127 -2.73 -5.41 -5.35
N LEU A 128 -3.86 -6.13 -5.30
CA LEU A 128 -3.92 -7.50 -4.77
C LEU A 128 -3.31 -8.56 -5.72
N ARG A 129 -3.33 -8.31 -7.02
CA ARG A 129 -2.79 -9.22 -8.05
C ARG A 129 -1.27 -9.15 -8.20
N THR A 130 -0.68 -7.98 -7.91
CA THR A 130 0.69 -7.61 -8.31
C THR A 130 1.77 -8.28 -7.46
#